data_AF-A0A349EU74-F1
#
_entry.id   AF-A0A349EU74-F1
#
_cell.length_a   1.000
_cell.length_b   1.000
_cell.length_c   1.000
_cell.angle_alpha   90.00
_cell.angle_beta   90.00
_cell.angle_gamma   90.00
#
_symmetry.space_group_name_H-M   'P 1'
#
loop_
_entity.id
_entity.type
_entity.pdbx_description
1 polymer ?
#
loop_
_entity_poly.entity_id
_entity_poly.type
_entity_poly.pdbx_seq_one_letter_code
_entity_poly.pdbx_strand_id
1 'polypeptide(L)'
;MGEDSKKEIISLSIRSLITIALILIGKLYLTEEFSWYANLIVMLAAYFVIGYDILFKAFKSVFIEHEIFNECMLMLLASAGAFALRAYGPEHNEYMEGVLVILLYQIGEMFEDLAEEKSKKAITKAIDLREEKASVEVDGKIIQKPSEKLEIGDIVMIGSGMKVLCDGVVLSGNGETDESSLTGEFNLISKKEGDEVVSGSILKSGSLKVKVSKPYSESTIAKLLDLVETSAEKKSKATRFITKFSKYYTPAVTFLAILVACIPPLFLGINDSSVWSSWIYSSLSFLVVSCPCAIVISVPLAYFSGLGLASKNGILVKGAGYFDKLLELKHVAFDKTGTLTKGEFAIKKIEP
;
A
#
# COMPACT_ATOMS: atom_id res chain seq x y z
N MET A 1 3.27 14.04 5.41
CA MET A 1 3.83 13.59 4.12
C MET A 1 5.12 12.91 4.48
N GLY A 2 5.33 11.67 4.04
CA GLY A 2 6.66 11.08 4.17
C GLY A 2 7.66 12.00 3.47
N GLU A 3 8.86 12.15 4.03
CA GLU A 3 9.88 13.01 3.43
C GLU A 3 10.27 12.51 2.03
N ASP A 4 10.14 11.20 1.79
CA ASP A 4 10.44 10.55 0.52
C ASP A 4 9.37 10.79 -0.57
N SER A 5 8.08 10.63 -0.25
CA SER A 5 6.97 10.94 -1.19
C SER A 5 7.01 12.41 -1.67
N LYS A 6 7.35 13.35 -0.77
CA LYS A 6 7.54 14.76 -1.15
C LYS A 6 8.63 14.94 -2.19
N LYS A 7 9.77 14.26 -2.02
CA LYS A 7 10.91 14.35 -2.93
C LYS A 7 10.56 13.76 -4.30
N GLU A 8 9.84 12.64 -4.33
CA GLU A 8 9.39 12.00 -5.58
C GLU A 8 8.45 12.91 -6.37
N ILE A 9 7.42 13.48 -5.74
CA ILE A 9 6.47 14.40 -6.41
C ILE A 9 7.18 15.65 -6.94
N ILE A 10 8.10 16.23 -6.15
CA ILE A 10 8.87 17.40 -6.57
C ILE A 10 9.76 17.05 -7.76
N SER A 11 10.46 15.92 -7.70
CA SER A 11 11.31 15.41 -8.78
C SER A 11 10.50 15.20 -10.06
N LEU A 12 9.35 14.55 -9.97
CA LEU A 12 8.47 14.30 -11.11
C LEU A 12 7.86 15.59 -11.70
N SER A 13 7.49 16.54 -10.85
CA SER A 13 7.01 17.86 -11.29
C SER A 13 8.08 18.62 -12.07
N ILE A 14 9.33 18.59 -11.59
CA ILE A 14 10.48 19.20 -12.28
C ILE A 14 10.73 18.50 -13.62
N ARG A 15 10.75 17.16 -13.65
CA ARG A 15 10.91 16.37 -14.88
C ARG A 15 9.81 16.68 -15.89
N SER A 16 8.57 16.80 -15.45
CA SER A 16 7.43 17.16 -16.30
C SER A 16 7.59 18.55 -16.91
N LEU A 17 7.98 19.55 -16.12
CA LEU A 17 8.26 20.91 -16.60
C LEU A 17 9.40 20.94 -17.64
N ILE A 18 10.50 20.22 -17.37
CA ILE A 18 11.62 20.10 -18.31
C ILE A 18 11.15 19.46 -19.62
N THR A 19 10.34 18.41 -19.53
CA THR A 19 9.81 17.69 -20.71
C THR A 19 8.90 18.59 -21.55
N ILE A 20 8.00 19.35 -20.90
CA ILE A 20 7.14 20.32 -21.59
C ILE A 20 7.98 21.40 -22.30
N ALA A 21 9.03 21.91 -21.64
CA ALA A 21 9.94 22.88 -22.24
C ALA A 21 10.66 22.28 -23.46
N LEU A 22 11.15 21.05 -23.38
CA LEU A 22 11.81 20.35 -24.50
C LEU A 22 10.84 20.10 -25.67
N ILE A 23 9.58 19.73 -25.39
CA ILE A 23 8.53 19.58 -26.41
C ILE A 23 8.27 20.93 -27.11
N LEU A 24 8.15 22.02 -26.35
CA LEU A 24 7.93 23.36 -26.90
C LEU A 24 9.10 23.83 -27.76
N ILE A 25 10.34 23.60 -27.32
CA ILE A 25 11.56 23.89 -28.10
C ILE A 25 11.58 23.09 -29.39
N GLY A 26 11.30 21.78 -29.31
CA GLY A 26 11.23 20.89 -30.47
C GLY A 26 10.14 21.25 -31.48
N LYS A 27 9.01 21.79 -31.00
CA LYS A 27 7.89 22.19 -31.86
C LYS A 27 8.05 23.58 -32.47
N LEU A 28 8.61 24.55 -31.72
CA LEU A 28 8.68 25.96 -32.14
C LEU A 28 9.96 26.32 -32.89
N TYR A 29 11.10 25.71 -32.56
CA TYR A 29 12.41 26.10 -33.10
C TYR A 29 13.04 25.07 -34.04
N LEU A 30 12.59 23.81 -34.02
CA LEU A 30 13.23 22.69 -34.71
C LEU A 30 12.37 22.08 -35.85
N THR A 31 11.33 22.79 -36.28
CA THR A 31 10.39 22.37 -37.32
C THR A 31 10.57 23.11 -38.65
N GLU A 32 11.07 24.36 -38.66
CA GLU A 32 11.14 25.15 -39.90
C GLU A 32 12.55 25.39 -40.48
N GLU A 33 13.65 25.31 -39.69
CA GLU A 33 15.01 25.60 -40.22
C GLU A 33 16.10 24.57 -39.86
N PHE A 34 15.87 23.64 -38.93
CA PHE A 34 16.93 22.77 -38.40
C PHE A 34 16.77 21.29 -38.80
N SER A 35 17.91 20.59 -38.92
CA SER A 35 17.98 19.19 -39.33
C SER A 35 17.12 18.29 -38.42
N TRP A 36 16.30 17.42 -39.01
CA TRP A 36 15.40 16.49 -38.32
C TRP A 36 16.09 15.65 -37.21
N TYR A 37 17.40 15.42 -37.34
CA TYR A 37 18.23 14.78 -36.31
C TYR A 37 18.25 15.54 -34.99
N ALA A 38 18.27 16.88 -35.03
CA ALA A 38 18.25 17.71 -33.82
C ALA A 38 16.91 17.59 -33.09
N ASN A 39 15.80 17.54 -33.83
CA ASN A 39 14.48 17.33 -33.25
C ASN A 39 14.37 15.94 -32.59
N LEU A 40 14.88 14.90 -33.26
CA LEU A 40 14.94 13.55 -32.71
C LEU A 40 15.76 13.46 -31.42
N ILE A 41 16.93 14.10 -31.36
CA ILE A 41 17.77 14.13 -30.15
C ILE A 41 17.04 14.83 -28.98
N VAL A 42 16.41 15.98 -29.24
CA VAL A 42 15.65 16.71 -28.21
C VAL A 42 14.46 15.88 -27.70
N MET A 43 13.79 15.15 -28.59
CA MET A 43 12.64 14.32 -28.22
C MET A 43 13.04 13.04 -27.50
N LEU A 44 14.14 12.42 -27.87
CA LEU A 44 14.73 11.32 -27.09
C LEU A 44 15.18 11.81 -25.71
N ALA A 45 15.79 13.00 -25.61
CA ALA A 45 16.14 13.58 -24.32
C ALA A 45 14.88 13.80 -23.46
N ALA A 46 13.81 14.37 -24.03
CA ALA A 46 12.54 14.54 -23.35
C ALA A 46 11.95 13.19 -22.88
N TYR A 47 11.98 12.18 -23.76
CA TYR A 47 11.54 10.81 -23.48
C TYR A 47 12.27 10.18 -22.29
N PHE A 48 13.60 10.24 -22.26
CA PHE A 48 14.38 9.70 -21.15
C PHE A 48 14.20 10.49 -19.86
N VAL A 49 14.11 11.82 -19.94
CA VAL A 49 13.87 12.67 -18.77
C VAL A 49 12.56 12.27 -18.08
N ILE A 50 11.47 12.05 -18.82
CA ILE A 50 10.16 11.72 -18.22
C ILE A 50 9.93 10.22 -18.01
N GLY A 51 10.60 9.36 -18.78
CA GLY A 51 10.28 7.93 -18.86
C GLY A 51 11.33 6.97 -18.30
N TYR A 52 12.52 7.41 -17.86
CA TYR A 52 13.61 6.47 -17.47
C TYR A 52 13.19 5.43 -16.40
N ASP A 53 12.36 5.85 -15.46
CA ASP A 53 11.79 5.05 -14.39
C ASP A 53 10.77 4.03 -14.91
N ILE A 54 9.92 4.43 -15.86
CA ILE A 54 8.98 3.52 -16.53
C ILE A 54 9.74 2.50 -17.38
N LEU A 55 10.78 2.94 -18.11
CA LEU A 55 11.66 2.06 -18.87
C LEU A 55 12.32 1.02 -17.96
N PHE A 56 12.82 1.48 -16.80
CA PHE A 56 13.45 0.59 -15.82
C PHE A 56 12.45 -0.36 -15.17
N LYS A 57 11.23 0.11 -14.82
CA LYS A 57 10.14 -0.72 -14.31
C LYS A 57 9.73 -1.78 -15.33
N ALA A 58 9.55 -1.41 -16.60
CA ALA A 58 9.24 -2.32 -17.69
C ALA A 58 10.34 -3.39 -17.85
N PHE A 59 11.61 -2.97 -17.85
CA PHE A 59 12.74 -3.87 -17.95
C PHE A 59 12.79 -4.85 -16.76
N LYS A 60 12.71 -4.35 -15.53
CA LYS A 60 12.68 -5.17 -14.32
C LYS A 60 11.54 -6.19 -14.37
N SER A 61 10.35 -5.77 -14.77
CA SER A 61 9.19 -6.65 -14.74
C SER A 61 9.30 -7.81 -15.74
N VAL A 62 9.88 -7.56 -16.92
CA VAL A 62 10.13 -8.60 -17.94
C VAL A 62 11.26 -9.55 -17.53
N PHE A 63 12.39 -9.02 -17.07
CA PHE A 63 13.62 -9.80 -16.88
C PHE A 63 13.74 -10.43 -15.49
N ILE A 64 13.15 -9.82 -14.45
CA ILE A 64 13.26 -10.27 -13.06
C ILE A 64 11.96 -10.91 -12.58
N GLU A 65 10.81 -10.27 -12.87
CA GLU A 65 9.51 -10.70 -12.33
C GLU A 65 8.76 -11.66 -13.28
N HIS A 66 9.24 -11.79 -14.53
CA HIS A 66 8.62 -12.58 -15.60
C HIS A 66 7.16 -12.18 -15.91
N GLU A 67 6.76 -10.94 -15.56
CA GLU A 67 5.45 -10.38 -15.87
C GLU A 67 5.55 -9.50 -17.12
N ILE A 68 5.36 -10.13 -18.28
CA ILE A 68 5.50 -9.47 -19.57
C ILE A 68 4.32 -8.52 -19.83
N PHE A 69 3.10 -8.92 -19.48
CA PHE A 69 1.87 -8.20 -19.84
C PHE A 69 1.43 -7.21 -18.74
N ASN A 70 2.16 -6.11 -18.61
CA ASN A 70 1.84 -5.02 -17.68
C ASN A 70 1.70 -3.66 -18.38
N GLU A 71 1.20 -2.66 -17.66
CA GLU A 71 0.96 -1.31 -18.19
C GLU A 71 2.26 -0.63 -18.65
N CYS A 72 3.36 -0.84 -17.92
CA CYS A 72 4.68 -0.33 -18.28
C CYS A 72 5.18 -0.88 -19.63
N MET A 73 4.88 -2.15 -19.95
CA MET A 73 5.22 -2.79 -21.20
C MET A 73 4.36 -2.25 -22.35
N LEU A 74 3.06 -2.02 -22.12
CA LEU A 74 2.19 -1.37 -23.11
C LEU A 74 2.69 0.04 -23.42
N MET A 75 3.07 0.80 -22.38
CA MET A 75 3.60 2.14 -22.51
C MET A 75 4.94 2.17 -23.25
N LEU A 76 5.83 1.22 -22.94
CA LEU A 76 7.09 1.03 -23.65
C LEU A 76 6.86 0.71 -25.14
N LEU A 77 6.00 -0.27 -25.45
CA LEU A 77 5.70 -0.68 -26.82
C LEU A 77 5.07 0.45 -27.63
N ALA A 78 4.07 1.13 -27.05
CA ALA A 78 3.39 2.24 -27.70
C ALA A 78 4.35 3.39 -28.03
N SER A 79 5.13 3.80 -27.04
CA SER A 79 6.04 4.93 -27.20
C SER A 79 7.24 4.60 -28.08
N ALA A 80 7.88 3.43 -27.91
CA ALA A 80 8.94 2.97 -28.81
C ALA A 80 8.43 2.81 -30.25
N GLY A 81 7.19 2.32 -30.44
CA GLY A 81 6.53 2.24 -31.74
C GLY A 81 6.35 3.62 -32.39
N ALA A 82 5.95 4.64 -31.62
CA ALA A 82 5.81 6.01 -32.13
C ALA A 82 7.15 6.63 -32.56
N PHE A 83 8.24 6.33 -31.84
CA PHE A 83 9.60 6.72 -32.27
C PHE A 83 10.06 5.93 -33.51
N ALA A 84 9.72 4.65 -33.61
CA ALA A 84 10.07 3.81 -34.75
C ALA A 84 9.33 4.25 -36.02
N LEU A 85 8.03 4.52 -35.96
CA LEU A 85 7.25 4.97 -37.13
C LEU A 85 7.83 6.26 -37.73
N ARG A 86 8.23 7.23 -36.90
CA ARG A 86 8.94 8.42 -37.41
C ARG A 86 10.25 8.08 -38.12
N ALA A 87 11.01 7.12 -37.61
CA ALA A 87 12.28 6.74 -38.22
C ALA A 87 12.09 6.14 -39.63
N TYR A 88 10.93 5.53 -39.91
CA TYR A 88 10.60 4.91 -41.19
C TYR A 88 9.64 5.74 -42.07
N GLY A 89 8.95 6.76 -41.53
CA GLY A 89 7.95 7.58 -42.23
C GLY A 89 8.07 9.08 -41.91
N PRO A 90 8.15 9.97 -42.92
CA PRO A 90 8.38 11.41 -42.70
C PRO A 90 7.12 12.24 -42.44
N GLU A 91 5.91 11.68 -42.57
CA GLU A 91 4.69 12.50 -42.74
C GLU A 91 4.07 13.01 -41.43
N HIS A 92 4.40 12.45 -40.26
CA HIS A 92 3.76 12.82 -38.98
C HIS A 92 4.76 12.99 -37.82
N ASN A 93 4.49 13.93 -36.89
CA ASN A 93 5.30 14.21 -35.70
C ASN A 93 5.05 13.20 -34.56
N GLU A 94 5.15 11.91 -34.87
CA GLU A 94 4.71 10.80 -34.02
C GLU A 94 5.53 10.66 -32.72
N TYR A 95 6.81 11.07 -32.70
CA TYR A 95 7.61 11.08 -31.46
C TYR A 95 7.05 12.01 -30.38
N MET A 96 6.40 13.12 -30.77
CA MET A 96 5.84 14.06 -29.79
C MET A 96 4.70 13.40 -29.03
N GLU A 97 3.90 12.59 -29.74
CA GLU A 97 2.82 11.82 -29.15
C GLU A 97 3.36 10.75 -28.21
N GLY A 98 4.43 10.05 -28.59
CA GLY A 98 5.11 9.08 -27.72
C GLY A 98 5.60 9.70 -26.40
N VAL A 99 6.19 10.90 -26.45
CA VAL A 99 6.62 11.63 -25.24
C VAL A 99 5.42 12.14 -24.44
N LEU A 100 4.39 12.67 -25.12
CA LEU A 100 3.19 13.22 -24.49
C LEU A 100 2.41 12.14 -23.73
N VAL A 101 2.30 10.93 -24.30
CA VAL A 101 1.61 9.82 -23.65
C VAL A 101 2.30 9.43 -22.35
N ILE A 102 3.64 9.34 -22.32
CA ILE A 102 4.38 9.06 -21.09
C ILE A 102 4.25 10.21 -20.08
N LEU A 103 4.28 11.45 -20.55
CA LEU A 103 4.08 12.62 -19.69
C LEU A 103 2.71 12.57 -19.01
N LEU A 104 1.65 12.30 -19.75
CA LEU A 104 0.29 12.18 -19.21
C LEU A 104 0.16 11.00 -18.25
N TYR A 105 0.79 9.87 -18.57
CA TYR A 105 0.84 8.71 -17.69
C TYR A 105 1.53 9.04 -16.35
N GLN A 106 2.70 9.68 -16.38
CA GLN A 106 3.42 10.09 -15.17
C GLN A 106 2.62 11.06 -14.31
N ILE A 107 1.93 12.02 -14.93
CA ILE A 107 1.04 12.92 -14.19
C ILE A 107 -0.10 12.12 -13.53
N GLY A 108 -0.66 11.14 -14.24
CA GLY A 108 -1.66 10.21 -13.71
C GLY A 108 -1.16 9.41 -12.51
N GLU A 109 0.01 8.77 -12.65
CA GLU A 109 0.69 8.01 -11.59
C GLU A 109 0.94 8.88 -10.36
N MET A 110 1.37 10.14 -10.55
CA MET A 110 1.54 11.09 -9.45
C MET A 110 0.25 11.37 -8.68
N PHE A 111 -0.87 11.54 -9.39
CA PHE A 111 -2.18 11.75 -8.74
C PHE A 111 -2.64 10.49 -8.01
N GLU A 112 -2.38 9.31 -8.57
CA GLU A 112 -2.62 8.01 -7.96
C GLU A 112 -1.85 7.87 -6.63
N ASP A 113 -0.54 8.05 -6.66
CA ASP A 113 0.34 7.95 -5.49
C ASP A 113 -0.08 8.91 -4.38
N LEU A 114 -0.41 10.16 -4.75
CA LEU A 114 -0.92 11.17 -3.83
C LEU A 114 -2.23 10.73 -3.15
N ALA A 115 -3.14 10.15 -3.93
CA ALA A 115 -4.43 9.69 -3.43
C ALA A 115 -4.27 8.46 -2.50
N GLU A 116 -3.37 7.55 -2.86
CA GLU A 116 -3.04 6.36 -2.06
C GLU A 116 -2.36 6.75 -0.74
N GLU A 117 -1.32 7.59 -0.78
CA GLU A 117 -0.54 7.99 0.41
C GLU A 117 -1.41 8.78 1.41
N LYS A 118 -2.30 9.65 0.92
CA LYS A 118 -3.25 10.39 1.78
C LYS A 118 -4.15 9.44 2.54
N SER A 119 -4.58 8.36 1.89
CA SER A 119 -5.47 7.37 2.47
C SER A 119 -4.73 6.46 3.46
N LYS A 120 -3.50 6.02 3.13
CA LYS A 120 -2.60 5.29 4.06
C LYS A 120 -2.33 6.09 5.34
N LYS A 121 -1.98 7.37 5.24
CA LYS A 121 -1.74 8.22 6.43
C LYS A 121 -2.95 8.37 7.35
N ALA A 122 -4.16 8.41 6.79
CA ALA A 122 -5.37 8.51 7.60
C ALA A 122 -5.54 7.28 8.49
N ILE A 123 -5.16 6.11 7.98
CA ILE A 123 -5.14 4.84 8.72
C ILE A 123 -4.03 4.86 9.78
N THR A 124 -2.78 5.14 9.39
CA THR A 124 -1.62 5.14 10.31
C THR A 124 -1.78 6.12 11.48
N LYS A 125 -2.46 7.25 11.27
CA LYS A 125 -2.70 8.22 12.36
C LYS A 125 -3.68 7.73 13.43
N ALA A 126 -4.58 6.83 13.09
CA ALA A 126 -5.56 6.34 14.05
C ALA A 126 -5.18 5.00 14.68
N ILE A 127 -4.33 4.24 14.00
CA ILE A 127 -3.61 3.14 14.63
C ILE A 127 -2.46 3.80 15.39
N ASP A 128 -2.72 4.21 16.63
CA ASP A 128 -1.69 4.73 17.55
C ASP A 128 -0.70 3.60 17.84
N LEU A 129 0.21 3.36 16.89
CA LEU A 129 1.38 2.48 16.98
C LEU A 129 2.38 3.13 17.94
N ARG A 130 1.97 3.35 19.19
CA ARG A 130 2.90 3.60 20.27
C ARG A 130 3.47 2.25 20.65
N GLU A 131 4.75 2.05 20.36
CA GLU A 131 5.55 1.01 20.98
C GLU A 131 5.36 1.09 22.50
N GLU A 132 4.65 0.11 23.08
CA GLU A 132 4.52 0.01 24.53
C GLU A 132 5.91 -0.34 25.10
N LYS A 133 6.43 0.52 26.00
CA LYS A 133 7.75 0.35 26.63
C LYS A 133 7.61 -0.27 28.01
N ALA A 134 8.50 -1.21 28.31
CA ALA A 134 8.63 -1.85 29.61
C ALA A 134 9.77 -1.21 30.42
N SER A 135 9.57 -1.12 31.73
CA SER A 135 10.64 -0.75 32.67
C SER A 135 11.41 -2.01 33.06
N VAL A 136 12.66 -2.14 32.61
CA VAL A 136 13.53 -3.30 32.86
C VAL A 136 14.64 -2.91 33.85
N GLU A 137 14.91 -3.78 34.82
CA GLU A 137 16.02 -3.64 35.76
C GLU A 137 17.27 -4.34 35.22
N VAL A 138 18.34 -3.57 34.98
CA VAL A 138 19.66 -4.05 34.55
C VAL A 138 20.72 -3.45 35.47
N ASP A 139 21.52 -4.30 36.12
CA ASP A 139 22.60 -3.88 37.04
C ASP A 139 22.15 -2.86 38.12
N GLY A 140 20.92 -3.02 38.63
CA GLY A 140 20.32 -2.13 39.63
C GLY A 140 19.82 -0.78 39.11
N LYS A 141 19.81 -0.56 37.79
CA LYS A 141 19.22 0.62 37.14
C LYS A 141 17.98 0.24 36.34
N ILE A 142 16.99 1.13 36.35
CA ILE A 142 15.75 0.96 35.58
C ILE A 142 15.93 1.64 34.22
N ILE A 143 15.83 0.86 33.14
CA ILE A 143 15.87 1.33 31.75
C ILE A 143 14.53 1.07 31.07
N GLN A 144 14.15 1.92 30.12
CA GLN A 144 12.96 1.73 29.31
C GLN A 144 13.33 0.95 28.05
N LYS A 145 12.79 -0.26 27.88
CA LYS A 145 13.03 -1.14 26.74
C LYS A 145 11.70 -1.33 25.98
N PRO A 146 11.66 -1.19 24.64
CA PRO A 146 10.49 -1.55 23.86
C PRO A 146 10.08 -3.00 24.14
N SER A 147 8.78 -3.27 24.23
CA SER A 147 8.23 -4.60 24.51
C SER A 147 8.80 -5.69 23.59
N GLU A 148 8.95 -5.40 22.30
CA GLU A 148 9.50 -6.31 21.29
C GLU A 148 10.95 -6.73 21.53
N LYS A 149 11.72 -5.93 22.27
CA LYS A 149 13.13 -6.22 22.58
C LYS A 149 13.31 -6.97 23.90
N LEU A 150 12.23 -7.27 24.63
CA LEU A 150 12.31 -8.02 25.88
C LEU A 150 12.80 -9.45 25.64
N GLU A 151 13.80 -9.86 26.40
CA GLU A 151 14.42 -11.17 26.32
C GLU A 151 14.07 -12.03 27.53
N ILE A 152 14.15 -13.36 27.38
CA ILE A 152 13.93 -14.29 28.49
C ILE A 152 14.93 -13.99 29.59
N GLY A 153 14.43 -13.82 30.82
CA GLY A 153 15.25 -13.51 31.98
C GLY A 153 15.35 -12.01 32.32
N ASP A 154 14.90 -11.10 31.44
CA ASP A 154 14.76 -9.69 31.77
C ASP A 154 13.83 -9.54 33.00
N ILE A 155 14.19 -8.64 33.93
CA ILE A 155 13.40 -8.34 35.12
C ILE A 155 12.60 -7.08 34.86
N VAL A 156 11.28 -7.22 34.71
CA VAL A 156 10.36 -6.13 34.40
C VAL A 156 9.67 -5.66 35.68
N MET A 157 9.68 -4.35 35.88
CA MET A 157 8.98 -3.67 36.97
C MET A 157 7.59 -3.23 36.51
N ILE A 158 6.55 -3.72 37.18
CA ILE A 158 5.15 -3.46 36.83
C ILE A 158 4.48 -2.77 38.03
N GLY A 159 4.05 -1.53 37.83
CA GLY A 159 3.31 -0.75 38.83
C GLY A 159 1.80 -0.81 38.64
N SER A 160 1.06 -0.40 39.67
CA SER A 160 -0.40 -0.24 39.59
C SER A 160 -0.80 0.66 38.41
N GLY A 161 -1.82 0.24 37.66
CA GLY A 161 -2.29 0.85 36.42
C GLY A 161 -1.51 0.44 35.16
N MET A 162 -0.41 -0.30 35.27
CA MET A 162 0.38 -0.73 34.10
C MET A 162 -0.09 -2.08 33.55
N LYS A 163 0.03 -2.23 32.23
CA LYS A 163 -0.23 -3.49 31.53
C LYS A 163 1.00 -4.41 31.63
N VAL A 164 0.75 -5.71 31.79
CA VAL A 164 1.76 -6.76 31.69
C VAL A 164 2.06 -7.02 30.22
N LEU A 165 3.29 -6.73 29.78
CA LEU A 165 3.67 -6.77 28.36
C LEU A 165 4.20 -8.13 27.89
N CYS A 166 4.71 -8.97 28.79
CA CYS A 166 5.22 -10.31 28.49
C CYS A 166 4.80 -11.29 29.57
N ASP A 167 4.66 -12.56 29.19
CA ASP A 167 4.43 -13.63 30.15
C ASP A 167 5.67 -13.80 31.04
N GLY A 168 5.45 -14.07 32.32
CA GLY A 168 6.54 -14.18 33.28
C GLY A 168 6.13 -14.73 34.63
N VAL A 169 7.12 -14.84 35.52
CA VAL A 169 6.94 -15.32 36.89
C VAL A 169 7.28 -14.19 37.86
N VAL A 170 6.45 -13.98 38.87
CA VAL A 170 6.70 -12.97 39.91
C VAL A 170 7.92 -13.39 40.74
N LEU A 171 8.95 -12.55 40.72
CA LEU A 171 10.14 -12.68 41.58
C LEU A 171 9.93 -12.07 42.96
N SER A 172 9.20 -10.96 43.05
CA SER A 172 8.94 -10.29 44.33
C SER A 172 7.81 -9.28 44.20
N GLY A 173 7.11 -9.03 45.32
CA GLY A 173 5.99 -8.10 45.38
C GLY A 173 4.65 -8.82 45.47
N ASN A 174 3.59 -8.03 45.58
CA ASN A 174 2.22 -8.50 45.68
C ASN A 174 1.29 -7.53 44.97
N GLY A 175 0.21 -8.04 44.41
CA GLY A 175 -0.78 -7.22 43.72
C GLY A 175 -1.93 -8.04 43.15
N GLU A 176 -2.88 -7.35 42.54
CA GLU A 176 -4.04 -7.97 41.89
C GLU A 176 -4.05 -7.63 40.41
N THR A 177 -4.09 -8.66 39.58
CA THR A 177 -4.16 -8.54 38.12
C THR A 177 -5.58 -8.74 37.63
N ASP A 178 -6.01 -7.85 36.75
CA ASP A 178 -7.26 -7.94 36.01
C ASP A 178 -6.98 -8.60 34.64
N GLU A 179 -7.55 -9.78 34.43
CA GLU A 179 -7.41 -10.58 33.20
C GLU A 179 -8.62 -10.43 32.26
N SER A 180 -9.51 -9.47 32.50
CA SER A 180 -10.72 -9.24 31.68
C SER A 180 -10.45 -8.99 30.20
N SER A 181 -9.27 -8.44 29.86
CA SER A 181 -8.81 -8.27 28.48
C SER A 181 -8.59 -9.59 27.74
N LEU A 182 -8.38 -10.70 28.45
CA LEU A 182 -8.14 -12.03 27.92
C LEU A 182 -9.39 -12.92 28.02
N THR A 183 -10.09 -12.86 29.15
CA THR A 183 -11.21 -13.77 29.45
C THR A 183 -12.58 -13.17 29.17
N GLY A 184 -12.69 -11.84 29.03
CA GLY A 184 -13.95 -11.11 28.90
C GLY A 184 -14.73 -10.97 30.20
N GLU A 185 -14.28 -11.59 31.30
CA GLU A 185 -14.92 -11.51 32.61
C GLU A 185 -14.08 -10.68 33.58
N PHE A 186 -14.71 -9.73 34.28
CA PHE A 186 -14.03 -8.97 35.32
C PHE A 186 -13.75 -9.87 36.52
N ASN A 187 -12.48 -10.26 36.66
CA ASN A 187 -12.01 -11.08 37.77
C ASN A 187 -10.61 -10.61 38.20
N LEU A 188 -10.48 -10.24 39.49
CA LEU A 188 -9.20 -9.83 40.08
C LEU A 188 -8.52 -11.05 40.67
N ILE A 189 -7.33 -11.36 40.15
CA ILE A 189 -6.53 -12.49 40.61
C ILE A 189 -5.35 -11.95 41.41
N SER A 190 -5.28 -12.33 42.68
CA SER A 190 -4.12 -11.99 43.51
C SER A 190 -2.88 -12.74 43.02
N LYS A 191 -1.76 -12.03 42.88
CA LYS A 191 -0.46 -12.56 42.50
C LYS A 191 0.55 -12.32 43.62
N LYS A 192 1.35 -13.35 43.90
CA LYS A 192 2.45 -13.36 44.87
C LYS A 192 3.70 -13.93 44.22
N GLU A 193 4.82 -13.86 44.93
CA GLU A 193 6.08 -14.48 44.52
C GLU A 193 5.90 -15.96 44.16
N GLY A 194 6.41 -16.35 42.99
CA GLY A 194 6.26 -17.68 42.42
C GLY A 194 5.06 -17.84 41.48
N ASP A 195 4.09 -16.93 41.49
CA ASP A 195 2.92 -17.02 40.61
C ASP A 195 3.25 -16.58 39.17
N GLU A 196 2.54 -17.15 38.20
CA GLU A 196 2.61 -16.75 36.80
C GLU A 196 1.74 -15.51 36.53
N VAL A 197 2.27 -14.63 35.69
CA VAL A 197 1.58 -13.45 35.18
C VAL A 197 1.48 -13.53 33.67
N VAL A 198 0.28 -13.32 33.15
CA VAL A 198 -0.02 -13.44 31.73
C VAL A 198 0.00 -12.06 31.07
N SER A 199 0.63 -11.96 29.91
CA SER A 199 0.64 -10.76 29.07
C SER A 199 -0.77 -10.33 28.66
N GLY A 200 -1.01 -9.02 28.62
CA GLY A 200 -2.32 -8.42 28.35
C GLY A 200 -3.14 -8.10 29.60
N SER A 201 -2.82 -8.68 30.75
CA SER A 201 -3.44 -8.35 32.05
C SER A 201 -3.02 -6.96 32.55
N ILE A 202 -3.83 -6.35 33.41
CA ILE A 202 -3.55 -5.03 34.01
C ILE A 202 -3.38 -5.18 35.51
N LEU A 203 -2.27 -4.68 36.05
CA LEU A 203 -2.07 -4.66 37.50
C LEU A 203 -2.92 -3.53 38.11
N LYS A 204 -3.93 -3.85 38.92
CA LYS A 204 -4.81 -2.85 39.53
C LYS A 204 -4.25 -2.29 40.84
N SER A 205 -3.58 -3.12 41.62
CA SER A 205 -3.07 -2.76 42.94
C SER A 205 -1.68 -3.38 43.18
N GLY A 206 -0.82 -2.68 43.92
CA GLY A 206 0.52 -3.15 44.28
C GLY A 206 1.61 -2.90 43.22
N SER A 207 2.71 -3.63 43.35
CA SER A 207 3.84 -3.63 42.40
C SER A 207 4.48 -5.00 42.31
N LEU A 208 4.84 -5.42 41.10
CA LEU A 208 5.46 -6.72 40.85
C LEU A 208 6.81 -6.55 40.15
N LYS A 209 7.81 -7.31 40.59
CA LYS A 209 9.00 -7.62 39.78
C LYS A 209 8.75 -8.95 39.10
N VAL A 210 8.73 -8.96 37.78
CA VAL A 210 8.40 -10.13 36.97
C VAL A 210 9.61 -10.52 36.14
N LYS A 211 10.04 -11.78 36.22
CA LYS A 211 11.03 -12.33 35.32
C LYS A 211 10.35 -12.81 34.05
N VAL A 212 10.76 -12.28 32.91
CA VAL A 212 10.24 -12.68 31.59
C VAL A 212 10.52 -14.17 31.37
N SER A 213 9.46 -14.95 31.14
CA SER A 213 9.57 -16.40 30.90
C SER A 213 9.57 -16.73 29.40
N LYS A 214 8.97 -15.88 28.57
CA LYS A 214 8.88 -16.01 27.11
C LYS A 214 9.17 -14.67 26.43
N PRO A 215 9.82 -14.64 25.25
CA PRO A 215 9.99 -13.42 24.49
C PRO A 215 8.63 -12.85 24.08
N TYR A 216 8.57 -11.55 23.80
CA TYR A 216 7.32 -10.86 23.44
C TYR A 216 6.57 -11.56 22.29
N SER A 217 7.29 -12.00 21.26
CA SER A 217 6.72 -12.72 20.10
C SER A 217 5.99 -14.01 20.45
N GLU A 218 6.33 -14.65 21.57
CA GLU A 218 5.71 -15.91 22.02
C GLU A 218 4.75 -15.73 23.19
N SER A 219 4.57 -14.49 23.66
CA SER A 219 3.66 -14.15 24.74
C SER A 219 2.21 -14.44 24.35
N THR A 220 1.37 -14.69 25.35
CA THR A 220 -0.05 -15.00 25.15
C THR A 220 -0.78 -13.90 24.36
N ILE A 221 -0.50 -12.63 24.64
CA ILE A 221 -1.07 -11.50 23.90
C ILE A 221 -0.57 -11.44 22.45
N ALA A 222 0.72 -11.70 22.20
CA ALA A 222 1.27 -11.71 20.84
C ALA A 222 0.70 -12.84 19.99
N LYS A 223 0.51 -14.04 20.57
CA LYS A 223 -0.16 -15.16 19.89
C LYS A 223 -1.61 -14.86 19.57
N LEU A 224 -2.35 -14.22 20.50
CA LEU A 224 -3.72 -13.79 20.24
C LEU A 224 -3.78 -12.71 19.16
N LEU A 225 -2.86 -11.75 19.16
CA LEU A 225 -2.74 -10.72 18.12
C LEU A 225 -2.42 -11.34 16.76
N ASP A 226 -1.44 -12.25 16.69
CA ASP A 226 -1.07 -12.98 15.48
C ASP A 226 -2.26 -13.76 14.92
N LEU A 227 -2.95 -14.57 15.73
CA LEU A 227 -4.16 -15.31 15.30
C LEU A 227 -5.26 -14.39 14.73
N VAL A 228 -5.40 -13.19 15.29
CA VAL A 228 -6.35 -12.18 14.83
C VAL A 228 -5.87 -11.47 13.55
N GLU A 229 -4.57 -11.21 13.41
CA GLU A 229 -3.94 -10.58 12.25
C GLU A 229 -3.84 -11.52 11.05
N THR A 230 -3.43 -12.78 11.22
CA THR A 230 -3.40 -13.77 10.11
C THR A 230 -4.81 -14.02 9.56
N SER A 231 -5.85 -13.82 10.38
CA SER A 231 -7.25 -13.86 9.96
C SER A 231 -7.69 -12.61 9.17
N ALA A 232 -6.95 -11.50 9.33
CA ALA A 232 -7.23 -10.17 8.82
C ALA A 232 -6.58 -9.84 7.47
N GLU A 233 -5.46 -10.49 7.12
CA GLU A 233 -4.69 -10.24 5.88
C GLU A 233 -5.35 -10.74 4.58
N LYS A 234 -6.68 -10.80 4.52
CA LYS A 234 -7.38 -11.20 3.29
C LYS A 234 -7.60 -9.98 2.41
N LYS A 235 -6.88 -9.92 1.29
CA LYS A 235 -7.21 -9.03 0.16
C LYS A 235 -8.71 -9.12 -0.15
N SER A 236 -9.35 -7.97 -0.38
CA SER A 236 -10.79 -7.92 -0.68
C SER A 236 -11.11 -8.67 -1.98
N LYS A 237 -12.37 -9.09 -2.13
CA LYS A 237 -12.87 -9.75 -3.34
C LYS A 237 -12.67 -8.86 -4.57
N ALA A 238 -12.94 -7.55 -4.43
CA ALA A 238 -12.76 -6.60 -5.51
C ALA A 238 -11.27 -6.40 -5.87
N THR A 239 -10.35 -6.35 -4.90
CA THR A 239 -8.90 -6.29 -5.21
C THR A 239 -8.44 -7.54 -5.95
N ARG A 240 -8.92 -8.74 -5.55
CA ARG A 240 -8.63 -9.98 -6.29
C ARG A 240 -9.24 -9.99 -7.70
N PHE A 241 -10.43 -9.43 -7.88
CA PHE A 241 -11.06 -9.30 -9.19
C PHE A 241 -10.21 -8.45 -10.13
N ILE A 242 -9.71 -7.30 -9.67
CA ILE A 242 -8.83 -6.44 -10.46
C ILE A 242 -7.55 -7.15 -10.86
N THR A 243 -6.86 -7.83 -9.93
CA THR A 243 -5.65 -8.59 -10.26
C THR A 243 -5.92 -9.68 -11.31
N LYS A 244 -7.09 -10.35 -11.23
CA LYS A 244 -7.49 -11.35 -12.22
C LYS A 244 -7.86 -10.69 -13.56
N PHE A 245 -8.56 -9.57 -13.54
CA PHE A 245 -8.95 -8.81 -14.74
C PHE A 245 -7.71 -8.40 -15.53
N SER A 246 -6.72 -7.75 -14.91
CA SER A 246 -5.49 -7.31 -15.58
C SER A 246 -4.74 -8.49 -16.22
N LYS A 247 -4.72 -9.66 -15.57
CA LYS A 247 -4.07 -10.87 -16.10
C LYS A 247 -4.67 -11.37 -17.41
N TYR A 248 -5.96 -11.16 -17.67
CA TYR A 248 -6.61 -11.57 -18.91
C TYR A 248 -6.75 -10.43 -19.92
N TYR A 249 -7.02 -9.22 -19.42
CA TYR A 249 -7.26 -8.04 -20.24
C TYR A 249 -6.01 -7.62 -21.01
N THR A 250 -4.85 -7.51 -20.33
CA THR A 250 -3.62 -7.02 -20.96
C THR A 250 -3.17 -7.90 -22.12
N PRO A 251 -3.06 -9.25 -21.98
CA PRO A 251 -2.72 -10.11 -23.12
C PRO A 251 -3.75 -10.06 -24.26
N ALA A 252 -5.04 -9.96 -23.94
CA ALA A 252 -6.10 -9.90 -24.94
C ALA A 252 -6.01 -8.62 -25.78
N VAL A 253 -5.81 -7.48 -25.14
CA VAL A 253 -5.63 -6.18 -25.81
C VAL A 253 -4.34 -6.16 -26.64
N THR A 254 -3.22 -6.69 -26.11
CA THR A 254 -1.97 -6.78 -26.87
C THR A 254 -2.13 -7.65 -28.11
N PHE A 255 -2.85 -8.78 -28.01
CA PHE A 255 -3.14 -9.64 -29.15
C PHE A 255 -4.03 -8.93 -30.18
N LEU A 256 -5.09 -8.26 -29.73
CA LEU A 256 -5.96 -7.47 -30.60
C LEU A 256 -5.20 -6.35 -31.32
N ALA A 257 -4.26 -5.68 -30.65
CA ALA A 257 -3.41 -4.68 -31.27
C ALA A 257 -2.57 -5.27 -32.41
N ILE A 258 -1.94 -6.43 -32.19
CA ILE A 258 -1.20 -7.15 -33.26
C ILE A 258 -2.13 -7.47 -34.44
N LEU A 259 -3.36 -7.91 -34.18
CA LEU A 259 -4.33 -8.16 -35.24
C LEU A 259 -4.70 -6.87 -36.00
N VAL A 260 -4.89 -5.74 -35.31
CA VAL A 260 -5.15 -4.43 -35.95
C VAL A 260 -3.95 -3.95 -36.77
N ALA A 261 -2.72 -4.20 -36.31
CA ALA A 261 -1.51 -3.84 -37.03
C ALA A 261 -1.30 -4.69 -38.29
N CYS A 262 -1.70 -5.97 -38.28
CA CYS A 262 -1.36 -6.91 -39.35
C CYS A 262 -2.53 -7.21 -40.32
N ILE A 263 -3.77 -7.36 -39.84
CA ILE A 263 -4.88 -7.82 -40.69
C ILE A 263 -5.22 -6.81 -41.80
N PRO A 264 -5.49 -5.53 -41.53
CA PRO A 264 -5.93 -4.60 -42.57
C PRO A 264 -4.88 -4.36 -43.68
N PRO A 265 -3.57 -4.18 -43.39
CA PRO A 265 -2.55 -4.08 -44.43
C PRO A 265 -2.45 -5.31 -45.34
N LEU A 266 -2.69 -6.50 -44.80
CA LEU A 266 -2.66 -7.75 -45.60
C LEU A 266 -3.78 -7.81 -46.65
N PHE A 267 -4.92 -7.14 -46.44
CA PHE A 267 -6.05 -7.14 -47.38
C PHE A 267 -6.13 -5.88 -48.25
N LEU A 268 -5.74 -4.72 -47.71
CA LEU A 268 -5.93 -3.42 -48.38
C LEU A 268 -4.75 -3.02 -49.27
N GLY A 269 -3.56 -3.61 -49.09
CA GLY A 269 -2.39 -3.30 -49.91
C GLY A 269 -1.10 -3.80 -49.30
N ILE A 270 -0.75 -5.08 -49.53
CA ILE A 270 0.44 -5.73 -48.97
C ILE A 270 1.74 -4.97 -49.29
N ASN A 271 1.83 -4.38 -50.48
CA ASN A 271 3.04 -3.74 -50.98
C ASN A 271 3.11 -2.23 -50.71
N ASP A 272 2.08 -1.64 -50.07
CA ASP A 272 2.05 -0.21 -49.79
C ASP A 272 2.54 0.08 -48.37
N SER A 273 3.76 0.61 -48.26
CA SER A 273 4.36 0.99 -46.98
C SER A 273 3.57 2.04 -46.22
N SER A 274 2.81 2.91 -46.92
CA SER A 274 1.98 3.93 -46.27
C SER A 274 0.80 3.30 -45.52
N VAL A 275 0.21 2.25 -46.09
CA VAL A 275 -0.89 1.49 -45.48
C VAL A 275 -0.40 0.79 -44.21
N TRP A 276 0.77 0.15 -44.24
CA TRP A 276 1.37 -0.46 -43.04
C TRP A 276 1.60 0.56 -41.93
N SER A 277 2.19 1.72 -42.26
CA SER A 277 2.45 2.78 -41.27
C SER A 277 1.17 3.25 -40.57
N SER A 278 0.09 3.49 -41.33
CA SER A 278 -1.18 3.96 -40.80
C SER A 278 -1.86 2.98 -39.85
N TRP A 279 -1.82 1.68 -40.15
CA TRP A 279 -2.43 0.65 -39.32
C TRP A 279 -1.58 0.28 -38.09
N ILE A 280 -0.25 0.34 -38.22
CA ILE A 280 0.64 0.23 -37.06
C ILE A 280 0.41 1.42 -36.12
N TYR A 281 0.32 2.65 -36.64
CA TYR A 281 -0.03 3.83 -35.85
C TYR A 281 -1.37 3.63 -35.13
N SER A 282 -2.41 3.22 -35.85
CA SER A 282 -3.74 2.95 -35.27
C SER A 282 -3.70 1.88 -34.17
N SER A 283 -2.90 0.83 -34.34
CA SER A 283 -2.68 -0.21 -33.32
C SER A 283 -1.97 0.34 -32.07
N LEU A 284 -0.94 1.18 -32.24
CA LEU A 284 -0.24 1.80 -31.12
C LEU A 284 -1.16 2.76 -30.35
N SER A 285 -1.96 3.58 -31.06
CA SER A 285 -2.99 4.41 -30.42
C SER A 285 -4.02 3.58 -29.67
N PHE A 286 -4.44 2.44 -30.24
CA PHE A 286 -5.35 1.50 -29.57
C PHE A 286 -4.75 0.93 -28.27
N LEU A 287 -3.46 0.56 -28.26
CA LEU A 287 -2.77 0.09 -27.05
C LEU A 287 -2.77 1.15 -25.95
N VAL A 288 -2.48 2.40 -26.29
CA VAL A 288 -2.46 3.53 -25.34
C VAL A 288 -3.84 3.76 -24.73
N VAL A 289 -4.87 3.85 -25.58
CA VAL A 289 -6.25 4.09 -25.13
C VAL A 289 -6.76 2.93 -24.28
N SER A 290 -6.24 1.73 -24.48
CA SER A 290 -6.64 0.54 -23.74
C SER A 290 -6.00 0.43 -22.35
N CYS A 291 -5.19 1.38 -21.85
CA CYS A 291 -4.72 1.27 -20.47
C CYS A 291 -5.92 1.24 -19.49
N PRO A 292 -6.10 0.16 -18.70
CA PRO A 292 -7.19 0.07 -17.74
C PRO A 292 -6.86 0.79 -16.42
N CYS A 293 -5.95 1.77 -16.46
CA CYS A 293 -5.39 2.52 -15.34
C CYS A 293 -6.49 2.93 -14.32
N ALA A 294 -7.58 3.56 -14.80
CA ALA A 294 -8.66 4.03 -13.93
C ALA A 294 -9.39 2.89 -13.17
N ILE A 295 -9.59 1.75 -13.81
CA ILE A 295 -10.28 0.60 -13.21
C ILE A 295 -9.41 -0.03 -12.13
N VAL A 296 -8.11 -0.19 -12.40
CA VAL A 296 -7.14 -0.81 -11.48
C VAL A 296 -7.04 -0.03 -10.17
N ILE A 297 -7.04 1.30 -10.24
CA ILE A 297 -6.87 2.23 -9.10
C ILE A 297 -8.17 2.42 -8.31
N SER A 298 -9.31 2.39 -9.01
CA SER A 298 -10.61 2.70 -8.40
C SER A 298 -10.90 1.90 -7.13
N VAL A 299 -10.53 0.62 -7.12
CA VAL A 299 -10.78 -0.32 -6.03
C VAL A 299 -9.91 -0.04 -4.79
N PRO A 300 -8.56 -0.06 -4.85
CA PRO A 300 -7.73 0.26 -3.69
C PRO A 300 -8.01 1.66 -3.15
N LEU A 301 -8.23 2.65 -4.02
CA LEU A 301 -8.56 4.00 -3.61
C LEU A 301 -9.89 4.08 -2.85
N ALA A 302 -10.93 3.39 -3.32
CA ALA A 302 -12.22 3.33 -2.61
C ALA A 302 -12.08 2.70 -1.23
N TYR A 303 -11.36 1.58 -1.10
CA TYR A 303 -11.14 0.93 0.20
C TYR A 303 -10.30 1.80 1.13
N PHE A 304 -9.19 2.36 0.67
CA PHE A 304 -8.35 3.19 1.54
C PHE A 304 -9.06 4.48 1.95
N SER A 305 -9.87 5.07 1.07
CA SER A 305 -10.72 6.22 1.42
C SER A 305 -11.76 5.85 2.47
N GLY A 306 -12.42 4.69 2.32
CA GLY A 306 -13.37 4.16 3.29
C GLY A 306 -12.75 3.85 4.65
N LEU A 307 -11.58 3.18 4.65
CA LEU A 307 -10.79 2.92 5.86
C LEU A 307 -10.42 4.23 6.54
N GLY A 308 -9.89 5.20 5.80
CA GLY A 308 -9.52 6.51 6.33
C GLY A 308 -10.72 7.30 6.90
N LEU A 309 -11.90 7.20 6.30
CA LEU A 309 -13.11 7.84 6.81
C LEU A 309 -13.65 7.15 8.07
N ALA A 310 -13.72 5.82 8.10
CA ALA A 310 -14.12 5.06 9.28
C ALA A 310 -13.21 5.39 10.46
N SER A 311 -11.92 5.41 10.20
CA SER A 311 -10.87 5.74 11.15
C SER A 311 -11.01 7.13 11.76
N LYS A 312 -11.33 8.15 10.96
CA LYS A 312 -11.60 9.52 11.44
C LYS A 312 -12.82 9.61 12.35
N ASN A 313 -13.76 8.68 12.22
CA ASN A 313 -14.96 8.60 13.06
C ASN A 313 -14.78 7.63 14.24
N GLY A 314 -13.54 7.22 14.56
CA GLY A 314 -13.25 6.31 15.67
C GLY A 314 -13.62 4.84 15.39
N ILE A 315 -13.90 4.48 14.14
CA ILE A 315 -14.20 3.10 13.73
C ILE A 315 -12.95 2.51 13.09
N LEU A 316 -12.26 1.64 13.84
CA LEU A 316 -11.06 0.97 13.33
C LEU A 316 -11.43 -0.31 12.58
N VAL A 317 -11.19 -0.31 11.27
CA VAL A 317 -11.37 -1.48 10.40
C VAL A 317 -10.00 -2.05 10.05
N LYS A 318 -9.74 -3.30 10.44
CA LYS A 318 -8.42 -3.95 10.34
C LYS A 318 -7.95 -4.29 8.92
N GLY A 319 -8.76 -4.05 7.88
CA GLY A 319 -8.37 -4.27 6.50
C GLY A 319 -9.53 -4.17 5.49
N ALA A 320 -9.19 -4.00 4.21
CA ALA A 320 -10.17 -3.83 3.13
C ALA A 320 -11.16 -5.00 3.00
N GLY A 321 -10.70 -6.24 3.21
CA GLY A 321 -11.57 -7.44 3.13
C GLY A 321 -12.66 -7.49 4.20
N TYR A 322 -12.56 -6.71 5.27
CA TYR A 322 -13.61 -6.63 6.29
C TYR A 322 -14.81 -5.80 5.84
N PHE A 323 -14.62 -4.83 4.95
CA PHE A 323 -15.76 -4.12 4.34
C PHE A 323 -16.63 -5.07 3.54
N ASP A 324 -16.03 -6.01 2.79
CA ASP A 324 -16.78 -7.02 2.04
C ASP A 324 -17.59 -7.93 2.97
N LYS A 325 -17.01 -8.32 4.11
CA LYS A 325 -17.71 -9.12 5.12
C LYS A 325 -18.83 -8.33 5.80
N LEU A 326 -18.63 -7.04 6.04
CA LEU A 326 -19.65 -6.15 6.59
C LEU A 326 -20.84 -5.99 5.63
N LEU A 327 -20.61 -5.95 4.32
CA LEU A 327 -21.68 -5.93 3.33
C LEU A 327 -22.54 -7.21 3.34
N GLU A 328 -21.95 -8.35 3.70
CA GLU A 328 -22.64 -9.65 3.82
C GLU A 328 -23.27 -9.87 5.19
N LEU A 329 -23.06 -8.95 6.14
CA LEU A 329 -23.49 -9.10 7.52
C LEU A 329 -25.02 -8.96 7.65
N LYS A 330 -25.66 -9.98 8.22
CA LYS A 330 -27.13 -10.02 8.44
C LYS A 330 -27.54 -9.97 9.91
N HIS A 331 -26.67 -10.44 10.78
CA HIS A 331 -26.93 -10.57 12.22
C HIS A 331 -25.74 -10.01 12.99
N VAL A 332 -26.02 -9.25 14.05
CA VAL A 332 -25.03 -8.77 15.00
C VAL A 332 -25.35 -9.38 16.36
N ALA A 333 -24.42 -10.13 16.92
CA ALA A 333 -24.46 -10.56 18.30
C ALA A 333 -23.57 -9.61 19.11
N PHE A 334 -24.14 -8.99 20.14
CA PHE A 334 -23.41 -8.11 21.03
C PHE A 334 -23.07 -8.87 22.31
N ASP A 335 -21.82 -8.76 22.74
CA ASP A 335 -21.50 -9.09 24.12
C ASP A 335 -22.15 -8.06 25.06
N LYS A 336 -22.52 -8.48 26.27
CA LYS A 336 -23.20 -7.59 27.21
C LYS A 336 -22.18 -6.71 27.92
N THR A 337 -21.20 -7.32 28.57
CA THR A 337 -20.30 -6.62 29.50
C THR A 337 -19.22 -5.89 28.72
N GLY A 338 -19.04 -4.59 28.96
CA GLY A 338 -18.01 -3.79 28.27
C GLY A 338 -18.33 -3.41 26.83
N THR A 339 -19.36 -3.99 26.21
CA THR A 339 -19.90 -3.56 24.90
C THR A 339 -21.24 -2.84 25.05
N LEU A 340 -22.26 -3.48 25.64
CA LEU A 340 -23.55 -2.82 25.92
C LEU A 340 -23.58 -2.08 27.26
N THR A 341 -22.75 -2.52 28.21
CA THR A 341 -22.61 -1.88 29.52
C THR A 341 -21.25 -1.21 29.67
N LYS A 342 -21.15 -0.22 30.57
CA LYS A 342 -19.90 0.49 30.86
C LYS A 342 -18.85 -0.36 31.57
N GLY A 343 -19.18 -1.58 32.02
CA GLY A 343 -18.29 -2.39 32.85
C GLY A 343 -18.05 -1.85 34.27
N GLU A 344 -18.69 -0.74 34.63
CA GLU A 344 -18.61 -0.13 35.97
C GLU A 344 -19.77 -0.62 36.84
N PHE A 345 -19.43 -1.23 37.99
CA PHE A 345 -20.44 -1.64 38.96
C PHE A 345 -20.86 -0.46 39.84
N ALA A 346 -22.17 -0.26 39.96
CA ALA A 346 -22.77 0.73 40.85
C ALA A 346 -23.85 0.08 41.70
N ILE A 347 -23.97 0.49 42.97
CA ILE A 347 -25.04 0.02 43.85
C ILE A 347 -26.37 0.54 43.30
N LYS A 348 -27.22 -0.39 42.84
CA LYS A 348 -28.53 -0.06 42.25
C LYS A 348 -29.62 0.11 43.30
N LYS A 349 -29.62 -0.72 44.32
CA LYS A 349 -30.64 -0.75 45.37
C LYS A 349 -30.05 -1.33 46.65
N ILE A 350 -30.39 -0.75 47.78
CA ILE A 350 -30.16 -1.32 49.11
C ILE A 350 -31.53 -1.71 49.65
N GLU A 351 -31.76 -2.99 49.86
CA GLU A 351 -32.95 -3.51 50.54
C GLU A 351 -32.54 -3.89 51.97
N PRO A 352 -32.95 -3.09 52.98
CA PRO A 352 -32.57 -3.27 54.37
C PRO A 352 -33.27 -4.43 55.08
#